data_AF-A0A3M1AFG4-F1
#
_entry.id   AF-A0A3M1AFG4-F1
#
_cell.length_a   1.000
_cell.length_b   1.000
_cell.length_c   1.000
_cell.angle_alpha   90.00
_cell.angle_beta   90.00
_cell.angle_gamma   90.00
#
_symmetry.space_group_name_H-M   'P 1'
#
loop_
_entity.id
_entity.type
_entity.pdbx_description
1 polymer ?
#
loop_
_entity_poly.entity_id
_entity_poly.type
_entity_poly.pdbx_seq_one_letter_code
_entity_poly.pdbx_strand_id
1 'polypeptide(L)'
;YKDLDLNRHANNVSYISWIEESLPMEFLQTHLPVELEIEFRAESVFGDRIVCQGQMAAAGEGNPQFLHLLLRQDDARELARARTSWRKI
;
A
#
# COMPACT_ATOMS: atom_id res chain seq x y z
N TYR A 1 3.15 10.95 14.70
CA TYR A 1 2.10 12.00 14.71
C TYR A 1 1.81 12.55 13.31
N LYS A 2 2.24 11.88 12.21
CA LYS A 2 1.91 12.30 10.84
C LYS A 2 0.84 11.42 10.18
N ASP A 3 0.47 10.32 10.83
CA ASP A 3 -0.37 9.28 10.21
C ASP A 3 -1.85 9.35 10.59
N LEU A 4 -2.21 10.27 11.48
CA LEU A 4 -3.58 10.43 11.97
C LEU A 4 -4.19 11.71 11.41
N ASP A 5 -5.42 11.60 10.92
CA ASP A 5 -6.25 12.76 10.57
C ASP A 5 -6.85 13.43 11.82
N LEU A 6 -7.60 14.51 11.60
CA LEU A 6 -8.24 15.29 12.67
C LEU A 6 -9.22 14.47 13.53
N ASN A 7 -9.69 13.33 13.04
CA ASN A 7 -10.60 12.41 13.73
C ASN A 7 -9.87 11.30 14.49
N ARG A 8 -8.53 11.31 14.51
CA ARG A 8 -7.67 10.24 15.07
C ARG A 8 -7.77 8.92 14.32
N HIS A 9 -8.24 8.93 13.09
CA HIS A 9 -8.21 7.76 12.21
C HIS A 9 -6.94 7.82 11.35
N ALA A 10 -6.44 6.65 10.92
CA ALA A 10 -5.34 6.63 9.96
C ALA A 10 -5.76 7.36 8.67
N ASN A 11 -5.01 8.39 8.28
CA ASN A 11 -5.32 9.17 7.08
C ASN A 11 -5.17 8.27 5.85
N ASN A 12 -6.05 8.41 4.86
CA ASN A 12 -5.96 7.70 3.57
C ASN A 12 -4.59 7.86 2.91
N VAL A 13 -3.87 8.97 3.16
CA VAL A 13 -2.50 9.21 2.69
C VAL A 13 -1.48 8.27 3.34
N SER A 14 -1.67 7.87 4.60
CA SER A 14 -0.77 6.94 5.30
C SER A 14 -0.80 5.54 4.71
N TYR A 15 -1.96 5.10 4.21
CA TYR A 15 -2.08 3.84 3.49
C TYR A 15 -1.20 3.84 2.23
N ILE A 16 -1.14 4.96 1.51
CA ILE A 16 -0.31 5.10 0.31
C ILE A 16 1.18 5.00 0.67
N SER A 17 1.62 5.69 1.72
CA SER A 17 3.01 5.59 2.20
C SER A 17 3.38 4.15 2.58
N TRP A 18 2.51 3.44 3.31
CA TRP A 18 2.76 2.04 3.69
C TRP A 18 2.81 1.10 2.47
N ILE A 19 2.03 1.39 1.42
CA ILE A 19 2.07 0.66 0.15
C ILE A 19 3.40 0.88 -0.56
N GLU A 20 3.90 2.12 -0.62
CA GLU A 20 5.21 2.42 -1.23
C GLU A 20 6.36 1.76 -0.47
N GLU A 21 6.30 1.74 0.88
CA GLU A 21 7.30 1.10 1.73
C GLU A 21 7.37 -0.43 1.57
N SER A 22 6.34 -1.05 0.97
CA SER A 22 6.34 -2.50 0.72
C SER A 22 7.24 -2.92 -0.45
N LEU A 23 7.68 -1.96 -1.28
CA LEU A 23 8.49 -2.22 -2.47
C LEU A 23 9.98 -2.00 -2.21
N PRO A 24 10.87 -2.78 -2.85
CA PRO A 24 12.31 -2.58 -2.72
C PRO A 24 12.73 -1.19 -3.21
N MET A 25 13.62 -0.52 -2.48
CA MET A 25 14.11 0.82 -2.84
C MET A 25 14.72 0.88 -4.24
N GLU A 26 15.41 -0.19 -4.67
CA GLU A 26 15.98 -0.32 -6.01
C GLU A 26 14.92 -0.24 -7.12
N PHE A 27 13.72 -0.76 -6.84
CA PHE A 27 12.60 -0.71 -7.76
C PHE A 27 12.02 0.71 -7.83
N LEU A 28 11.84 1.35 -6.66
CA LEU A 28 11.32 2.72 -6.55
C LEU A 28 12.22 3.77 -7.23
N GLN A 29 13.52 3.52 -7.33
CA GLN A 29 14.46 4.42 -8.02
C GLN A 29 14.43 4.29 -9.54
N THR A 30 13.99 3.15 -10.07
CA THR A 30 14.04 2.82 -11.51
C THR A 30 12.68 2.88 -12.19
N HIS A 31 11.60 2.96 -11.42
CA HIS A 31 10.24 2.97 -11.92
C HIS A 31 9.42 4.09 -11.29
N LEU A 32 8.52 4.68 -12.08
CA LEU A 32 7.54 5.66 -11.60
C LEU A 32 6.16 5.00 -11.49
N PRO A 33 5.42 5.26 -10.40
CA PRO A 33 4.04 4.82 -10.29
C PRO A 33 3.22 5.61 -11.32
N VAL A 34 2.49 4.88 -12.16
CA VAL A 34 1.60 5.48 -13.18
C VAL A 34 0.13 5.33 -12.84
N GLU A 35 -0.21 4.38 -11.97
CA GLU A 35 -1.57 4.11 -11.55
C GLU A 35 -1.55 3.54 -10.13
N LEU A 36 -2.44 4.03 -9.28
CA LEU A 36 -2.71 3.51 -7.95
C LEU A 36 -4.22 3.36 -7.79
N GLU A 37 -4.65 2.14 -7.54
CA GLU A 37 -6.02 1.83 -7.13
C GLU A 37 -5.98 1.31 -5.71
N ILE A 38 -6.84 1.83 -4.86
CA ILE A 38 -6.95 1.39 -3.46
C ILE A 38 -8.41 1.16 -3.10
N GLU A 39 -8.67 0.02 -2.49
CA GLU A 39 -9.95 -0.37 -1.93
C GLU A 39 -9.82 -0.39 -0.40
N PHE A 40 -10.43 0.60 0.25
CA PHE A 40 -10.50 0.68 1.70
C PHE A 40 -11.63 -0.22 2.20
N ARG A 41 -11.31 -1.19 3.07
CA ARG A 41 -12.28 -2.16 3.61
C ARG A 41 -12.58 -1.93 5.09
N ALA A 42 -11.61 -1.43 5.85
CA ALA A 42 -11.78 -1.12 7.27
C ALA A 42 -10.86 0.03 7.70
N GLU A 43 -11.27 0.73 8.74
CA GLU A 43 -10.48 1.78 9.38
C GLU A 43 -9.44 1.15 10.33
N SER A 44 -8.28 1.79 10.45
CA SER A 44 -7.29 1.49 11.47
C SER A 44 -7.17 2.67 12.44
N VAL A 45 -6.93 2.35 13.71
CA VAL A 45 -6.83 3.33 14.78
C VAL A 45 -5.41 3.40 15.33
N PHE A 46 -5.10 4.49 16.03
CA PHE A 46 -3.80 4.66 16.65
C PHE A 46 -3.45 3.51 17.60
N GLY A 47 -2.29 2.89 17.39
CA GLY A 47 -1.80 1.76 18.17
C GLY A 47 -1.95 0.41 17.47
N ASP A 48 -2.73 0.33 16.39
CA ASP A 48 -2.83 -0.87 15.58
C ASP A 48 -1.48 -1.14 14.87
N ARG A 49 -1.03 -2.39 14.92
CA ARG A 49 0.10 -2.86 14.10
C ARG A 49 -0.42 -3.32 12.75
N ILE A 50 0.17 -2.79 11.68
CA ILE A 50 -0.25 -3.08 10.31
C ILE A 50 0.85 -3.85 9.61
N VAL A 51 0.46 -4.95 8.97
CA VAL A 51 1.32 -5.76 8.11
C VAL A 51 0.98 -5.39 6.67
N CYS A 52 1.96 -4.87 5.94
CA CYS A 52 1.85 -4.67 4.50
C CYS A 52 2.49 -5.86 3.78
N GLN A 53 1.76 -6.44 2.83
CA GLN A 53 2.26 -7.50 1.97
C GLN A 53 2.17 -7.03 0.51
N GLY A 54 3.32 -6.92 -0.15
CA GLY A 54 3.41 -6.66 -1.57
C GLY A 54 3.69 -7.94 -2.34
N GLN A 55 2.92 -8.20 -3.39
CA GLN A 55 3.18 -9.28 -4.34
C GLN A 55 3.19 -8.71 -5.76
N MET A 56 4.19 -9.08 -6.55
CA MET A 56 4.20 -8.75 -7.97
C MET A 56 3.07 -9.50 -8.68
N ALA A 57 2.15 -8.77 -9.29
CA ALA A 57 1.16 -9.35 -10.19
C ALA A 57 1.90 -9.81 -11.45
N ALA A 58 1.53 -10.97 -11.99
CA ALA A 58 2.23 -11.61 -13.10
C ALA A 58 2.61 -10.59 -14.19
N ALA A 59 3.91 -10.52 -14.51
CA ALA A 59 4.42 -9.66 -15.55
C ALA A 59 3.95 -10.20 -16.92
N GLY A 60 2.81 -9.70 -17.40
CA GLY A 60 2.49 -9.78 -18.83
C GLY A 60 3.46 -8.91 -19.64
N GLU A 61 3.26 -8.80 -20.95
CA GLU A 61 4.03 -7.90 -21.83
C GLU A 61 3.89 -6.39 -21.50
N GLY A 62 3.22 -6.05 -20.40
CA GLY A 62 2.94 -4.68 -19.96
C GLY A 62 3.84 -4.17 -18.83
N ASN A 63 3.47 -3.00 -18.32
CA ASN A 63 4.08 -2.36 -17.16
C ASN A 63 4.03 -3.27 -15.91
N PRO A 64 5.09 -3.33 -15.08
CA PRO A 64 5.06 -4.09 -13.83
C PRO A 64 3.94 -3.63 -12.91
N GLN A 65 3.23 -4.60 -12.34
CA GLN A 65 2.10 -4.38 -11.44
C GLN A 65 2.37 -5.07 -10.10
N PHE A 66 1.95 -4.42 -9.02
CA PHE A 66 2.03 -4.98 -7.66
C PHE A 66 0.67 -4.90 -7.00
N LEU A 67 0.30 -6.00 -6.36
CA LEU A 67 -0.83 -6.11 -5.46
C LEU A 67 -0.34 -5.96 -4.03
N HIS A 68 -1.02 -5.13 -3.29
CA HIS A 68 -0.69 -4.77 -1.92
C HIS A 68 -1.87 -5.11 -1.02
N LEU A 69 -1.57 -5.77 0.09
CA LEU A 69 -2.55 -6.13 1.09
C LEU A 69 -2.11 -5.55 2.44
N LEU A 70 -2.96 -4.72 3.03
CA LEU A 70 -2.77 -4.21 4.38
C LEU A 70 -3.67 -4.99 5.34
N LEU A 71 -3.04 -5.66 6.29
CA LEU A 71 -3.69 -6.45 7.32
C LEU A 71 -3.41 -5.84 8.68
N ARG A 72 -4.41 -5.83 9.56
CA ARG A 72 -4.17 -5.59 10.98
C ARG A 72 -3.53 -6.83 11.59
N GLN A 73 -2.39 -6.69 12.25
CA GLN A 73 -1.62 -7.80 12.79
C GLN A 73 -2.37 -8.59 13.87
N ASP A 74 -3.19 -7.90 14.67
CA ASP A 74 -3.81 -8.48 15.86
C ASP A 74 -4.93 -9.48 15.54
N ASP A 75 -5.65 -9.29 14.44
CA ASP A 75 -6.79 -10.13 14.04
C ASP A 75 -6.79 -10.55 12.57
N ALA A 76 -5.71 -10.25 11.84
CA ALA A 76 -5.58 -10.46 10.40
C ALA A 76 -6.71 -9.83 9.57
N ARG A 77 -7.37 -8.78 10.09
CA ARG A 77 -8.44 -8.09 9.36
C ARG A 77 -7.85 -7.31 8.19
N GLU A 78 -8.44 -7.50 7.01
CA GLU A 78 -8.12 -6.71 5.84
C GLU A 78 -8.55 -5.25 6.04
N LEU A 79 -7.56 -4.36 6.06
CA LEU A 79 -7.77 -2.92 6.18
C LEU A 79 -7.94 -2.30 4.79
N ALA A 80 -7.02 -2.62 3.88
CA ALA A 80 -7.07 -2.13 2.52
C ALA A 80 -6.36 -3.10 1.56
N ARG A 81 -6.78 -3.05 0.30
CA ARG A 81 -6.09 -3.68 -0.82
C ARG A 81 -5.75 -2.62 -1.82
N ALA A 82 -4.57 -2.68 -2.41
CA ALA A 82 -4.19 -1.76 -3.45
C ALA A 82 -3.51 -2.46 -4.62
N ARG A 83 -3.63 -1.84 -5.78
CA ARG A 83 -2.92 -2.22 -7.00
C ARG A 83 -2.14 -1.02 -7.46
N THR A 84 -0.87 -1.24 -7.74
CA THR A 84 0.01 -0.21 -8.31
C THR A 84 0.57 -0.68 -9.64
N SER A 85 0.50 0.17 -10.65
CA SER A 85 1.14 -0.03 -11.95
C SER A 85 2.33 0.91 -12.07
N TRP A 86 3.44 0.42 -12.59
CA TRP A 86 4.71 1.14 -12.62
C TRP A 86 5.29 1.16 -14.02
N ARG A 87 5.87 2.29 -14.42
CA ARG A 87 6.57 2.42 -15.70
C ARG A 87 8.06 2.62 -15.45
N LYS A 88 8.89 1.87 -16.15
CA LYS A 88 10.35 2.03 -16.10
C LYS A 88 10.76 3.41 -16.64
N ILE A 89 11.68 4.08 -15.95
CA ILE A 89 12.27 5.35 -16.34
C ILE A 89 13.38 5.12 -17.38
#